data_AF-A0A6P8T533-F1
#
_entry.id   AF-A0A6P8T533-F1
#
_cell.length_a   1.000
_cell.length_b   1.000
_cell.length_c   1.000
_cell.angle_alpha   90.00
_cell.angle_beta   90.00
_cell.angle_gamma   90.00
#
_symmetry.space_group_name_H-M   'P 1'
#
loop_
_entity.id
_entity.type
_entity.pdbx_description
1 polymer ?
#
loop_
_entity_poly.entity_id
_entity_poly.type
_entity_poly.pdbx_seq_one_letter_code
_entity_poly.pdbx_strand_id
1 'polypeptide(L)'
;MGSGESTTRKVSFGVDDEDRVRILRGVKLSEDVLQRMRGVANIAPDRPTSPASPTSSPQKDTGASRSASSSPPPQQSPKKQAQPGSQPGPQPGPQPSPQPGPQPGPQPSPQPSSSKPASYAKEEQKRYERQQAALKAEQAKVEKREKDSAREEMTKALMQKRMEAEHAQKLSPDEIDMMAQQLQKKDAQLKALDAFYKEQMAQLEKRNSEKYIQSKEEFHSAASKTEANVRSRNMNPVCSGLQAQILSCYRDNGDQTLRCSDLAKQYMQCINAAKKNLLVNHG
;
A
#
# COMPACT_ATOMS: atom_id res chain seq x y z
N MET A 1 12.52 29.86 10.15
CA MET A 1 11.42 28.93 10.49
C MET A 1 10.67 28.61 9.20
N GLY A 2 10.38 27.34 8.92
CA GLY A 2 9.67 26.94 7.70
C GLY A 2 8.38 26.20 8.06
N SER A 3 7.22 26.81 7.80
CA SER A 3 5.91 26.23 8.10
C SER A 3 5.51 25.22 7.03
N GLY A 4 5.85 23.94 7.25
CA GLY A 4 5.41 22.83 6.41
C GLY A 4 3.98 22.42 6.73
N GLU A 5 2.97 23.08 6.14
CA GLU A 5 1.57 22.68 6.26
C GLU A 5 1.34 21.27 5.71
N SER A 6 1.22 20.30 6.63
CA SER A 6 0.86 18.91 6.30
C SER A 6 -0.65 18.79 6.06
N THR A 7 -1.10 19.27 4.89
CA THR A 7 -2.46 19.00 4.39
C THR A 7 -2.75 17.51 4.44
N THR A 8 -3.72 17.11 5.26
CA THR A 8 -4.16 15.73 5.45
C THR A 8 -4.94 15.22 4.23
N ARG A 9 -4.20 14.86 3.17
CA ARG A 9 -4.77 14.37 1.90
C ARG A 9 -5.52 13.05 2.13
N LYS A 10 -6.85 13.12 2.03
CA LYS A 10 -7.75 11.98 2.24
C LYS A 10 -7.49 10.88 1.22
N VAL A 11 -7.00 9.73 1.68
CA VAL A 11 -7.02 8.46 0.96
C VAL A 11 -8.36 7.78 1.26
N SER A 12 -9.02 7.22 0.24
CA SER A 12 -10.23 6.41 0.44
C SER A 12 -9.96 4.95 0.11
N PHE A 13 -10.32 4.08 1.07
CA PHE A 13 -10.22 2.64 0.97
C PHE A 13 -11.61 2.05 0.73
N GLY A 14 -11.66 0.92 0.02
CA GLY A 14 -12.87 0.12 -0.18
C GLY A 14 -12.49 -1.35 -0.16
N VAL A 15 -13.48 -2.21 0.08
CA VAL A 15 -13.33 -3.67 0.01
C VAL A 15 -13.81 -4.13 -1.38
N ASP A 16 -13.09 -5.05 -2.02
CA ASP A 16 -13.54 -5.69 -3.27
C ASP A 16 -14.46 -6.88 -3.02
N ASP A 17 -15.05 -7.44 -4.07
CA ASP A 17 -15.94 -8.61 -4.01
C ASP A 17 -15.25 -9.93 -3.57
N GLU A 18 -13.97 -9.87 -3.20
CA GLU A 18 -13.13 -10.95 -2.69
C GLU A 18 -12.56 -10.62 -1.28
N ASP A 19 -13.21 -9.70 -0.55
CA ASP A 19 -12.87 -9.20 0.80
C ASP A 19 -11.51 -8.47 0.93
N ARG A 20 -10.88 -8.05 -0.17
CA ARG A 20 -9.56 -7.40 -0.15
C ARG A 20 -9.66 -5.88 -0.17
N VAL A 21 -8.96 -5.23 0.77
CA VAL A 21 -8.92 -3.77 0.88
C VAL A 21 -8.09 -3.16 -0.28
N ARG A 22 -8.76 -2.41 -1.16
CA ARG A 22 -8.15 -1.64 -2.26
C ARG A 22 -8.27 -0.14 -2.00
N ILE A 23 -7.35 0.65 -2.57
CA ILE A 23 -7.41 2.12 -2.53
C ILE A 23 -8.28 2.60 -3.70
N LEU A 24 -9.45 3.18 -3.40
CA LEU A 24 -10.40 3.71 -4.38
C LEU A 24 -9.94 5.06 -4.97
N ARG A 25 -9.37 5.93 -4.14
CA ARG A 25 -8.63 7.13 -4.56
C ARG A 25 -7.43 7.34 -3.65
N GLY A 26 -6.25 7.47 -4.26
CA GLY A 26 -4.97 7.67 -3.57
C GLY A 26 -4.15 8.79 -4.20
N VAL A 27 -3.06 9.17 -3.51
CA VAL A 27 -2.11 10.18 -4.02
C VAL A 27 -1.15 9.50 -5.00
N LYS A 28 -1.03 10.05 -6.22
CA LYS A 28 0.00 9.60 -7.18
C LYS A 28 1.38 10.03 -6.67
N LEU A 29 2.18 9.05 -6.25
CA LEU A 29 3.60 9.24 -5.90
C LEU A 29 4.39 9.65 -7.15
N SER A 30 5.45 10.44 -6.95
CA SER A 30 6.38 10.79 -8.03
C SER A 30 7.32 9.62 -8.35
N GLU A 31 7.84 9.60 -9.59
CA GLU A 31 8.73 8.53 -10.04
C GLU A 31 9.96 8.39 -9.13
N ASP A 32 10.54 9.50 -8.66
CA ASP A 32 11.69 9.50 -7.73
C ASP A 32 11.41 8.87 -6.34
N VAL A 33 10.14 8.79 -5.93
CA VAL A 33 9.73 8.10 -4.70
C VAL A 33 9.53 6.62 -5.01
N LEU A 34 8.83 6.29 -6.10
CA LEU A 34 8.66 4.91 -6.57
C LEU A 34 10.01 4.24 -6.87
N GLN A 35 10.96 4.97 -7.44
CA GLN A 35 12.30 4.48 -7.77
C GLN A 35 13.16 4.28 -6.52
N ARG A 36 12.99 5.10 -5.47
CA ARG A 36 13.59 4.85 -4.16
C ARG A 36 12.98 3.62 -3.48
N MET A 37 11.65 3.46 -3.50
CA MET A 37 10.99 2.28 -2.96
C MET A 37 11.41 0.99 -3.69
N ARG A 38 11.62 1.04 -5.02
CA ARG A 38 12.17 -0.08 -5.80
C ARG A 38 13.68 -0.28 -5.53
N GLY A 39 14.45 0.77 -5.28
CA GLY A 39 15.89 0.70 -5.01
C GLY A 39 16.26 0.01 -3.69
N VAL A 40 15.42 0.15 -2.65
CA VAL A 40 15.64 -0.51 -1.33
C VAL A 40 15.65 -2.04 -1.44
N ALA A 41 14.99 -2.62 -2.44
CA ALA A 41 14.95 -4.08 -2.65
C ALA A 41 16.26 -4.68 -3.19
N ASN A 42 17.26 -3.88 -3.57
CA ASN A 42 18.53 -4.32 -4.17
C ASN A 42 19.76 -3.98 -3.30
N ILE A 43 19.60 -3.91 -1.98
CA ILE A 43 20.72 -3.78 -1.04
C ILE A 43 21.19 -5.19 -0.64
N ALA A 44 22.39 -5.58 -1.07
CA ALA A 44 23.02 -6.83 -0.63
C ALA A 44 23.29 -6.80 0.89
N PRO A 45 23.29 -7.95 1.59
CA PRO A 45 23.51 -8.00 3.03
C PRO A 45 24.98 -7.70 3.36
N ASP A 46 25.29 -6.42 3.56
CA ASP A 46 26.64 -5.99 3.89
C ASP A 46 27.05 -6.43 5.32
N ARG A 47 28.35 -6.62 5.51
CA ARG A 47 28.95 -7.35 6.62
C ARG A 47 29.08 -6.44 7.84
N PRO A 48 28.59 -6.84 9.03
CA PRO A 48 28.55 -5.94 10.19
C PRO A 48 29.95 -5.54 10.62
N THR A 49 30.29 -4.28 10.41
CA THR A 49 31.53 -3.64 10.85
C THR A 49 31.18 -2.74 12.03
N SER A 50 31.59 -3.12 13.23
CA SER A 50 31.29 -2.37 14.45
C SER A 50 31.95 -0.97 14.43
N PRO A 51 31.29 0.08 14.96
CA PRO A 51 31.84 1.42 14.95
C PRO A 51 33.00 1.56 15.93
N ALA A 52 34.11 2.16 15.46
CA ALA A 52 35.22 2.55 16.32
C ALA A 52 35.06 4.01 16.80
N SER A 53 35.33 4.27 18.07
CA SER A 53 35.52 5.62 18.61
C SER A 53 37.01 6.02 18.55
N PRO A 54 37.36 7.31 18.42
CA PRO A 54 38.72 7.73 18.10
C PRO A 54 39.59 8.09 19.32
N THR A 55 40.83 7.59 19.37
CA THR A 55 41.89 8.18 20.20
C THR A 55 43.31 7.96 19.63
N SER A 56 44.09 9.05 19.60
CA SER A 56 45.56 9.17 19.65
C SER A 56 46.50 8.00 19.23
N SER A 57 47.32 8.28 18.21
CA SER A 57 48.59 7.63 17.84
C SER A 57 49.75 7.95 18.83
N PRO A 58 51.03 7.52 18.61
CA PRO A 58 51.55 6.36 17.85
C PRO A 58 52.69 5.57 18.57
N GLN A 59 52.99 4.33 18.16
CA GLN A 59 54.36 3.78 18.25
C GLN A 59 54.64 2.64 17.23
N LYS A 60 55.82 1.99 17.31
CA LYS A 60 56.64 1.57 16.14
C LYS A 60 57.14 0.11 16.21
N ASP A 61 57.66 -0.37 15.06
CA ASP A 61 58.68 -1.44 14.85
C ASP A 61 58.31 -2.89 14.43
N THR A 62 58.59 -3.17 13.15
CA THR A 62 59.30 -4.36 12.59
C THR A 62 58.69 -5.79 12.54
N GLY A 63 59.10 -6.54 11.50
CA GLY A 63 58.90 -8.01 11.34
C GLY A 63 57.68 -8.41 10.48
N ALA A 64 57.70 -8.82 9.20
CA ALA A 64 58.65 -9.37 8.22
C ALA A 64 58.31 -10.83 7.80
N SER A 65 58.19 -11.05 6.47
CA SER A 65 58.26 -12.33 5.70
C SER A 65 56.99 -13.06 5.22
N ARG A 66 56.88 -13.18 3.87
CA ARG A 66 56.68 -14.42 3.04
C ARG A 66 55.31 -15.16 3.15
N SER A 67 54.66 -15.69 2.09
CA SER A 67 54.94 -15.92 0.64
C SER A 67 53.61 -15.75 -0.16
N ALA A 68 53.57 -15.35 -1.44
CA ALA A 68 53.57 -16.20 -2.67
C ALA A 68 52.84 -17.56 -2.56
N SER A 69 52.02 -18.04 -3.50
CA SER A 69 51.62 -17.62 -4.88
C SER A 69 50.08 -17.91 -5.11
N SER A 70 49.42 -18.03 -6.27
CA SER A 70 49.75 -18.15 -7.72
C SER A 70 48.58 -17.69 -8.64
N SER A 71 48.70 -17.82 -9.98
CA SER A 71 47.69 -17.60 -11.05
C SER A 71 48.25 -18.09 -12.41
N PRO A 72 47.51 -18.15 -13.54
CA PRO A 72 46.07 -18.35 -13.83
C PRO A 72 45.93 -19.75 -14.53
N PRO A 73 45.42 -19.97 -15.78
CA PRO A 73 44.21 -19.55 -16.54
C PRO A 73 43.32 -20.82 -16.89
N PRO A 74 42.52 -20.94 -17.99
CA PRO A 74 41.93 -19.98 -18.95
C PRO A 74 40.38 -20.07 -19.12
N GLN A 75 39.87 -19.31 -20.10
CA GLN A 75 38.48 -19.08 -20.51
C GLN A 75 37.59 -20.31 -20.78
N GLN A 76 36.27 -20.11 -20.63
CA GLN A 76 35.30 -20.54 -21.66
C GLN A 76 34.05 -19.62 -21.68
N SER A 77 33.51 -19.37 -22.87
CA SER A 77 32.32 -18.53 -23.11
C SER A 77 31.20 -19.34 -23.74
N PRO A 78 29.93 -19.04 -23.44
CA PRO A 78 28.89 -19.19 -24.46
C PRO A 78 27.94 -18.00 -24.59
N LYS A 79 27.91 -17.48 -25.83
CA LYS A 79 26.75 -17.04 -26.63
C LYS A 79 25.60 -16.26 -25.95
N LYS A 80 25.43 -15.04 -26.46
CA LYS A 80 24.23 -14.19 -26.46
C LYS A 80 22.90 -14.98 -26.56
N GLN A 81 21.89 -14.52 -25.83
CA GLN A 81 20.48 -14.62 -26.25
C GLN A 81 19.78 -13.26 -25.97
N ALA A 82 18.76 -12.93 -26.77
CA ALA A 82 18.28 -11.55 -26.90
C ALA A 82 17.37 -11.07 -25.75
N GLN A 83 17.44 -9.77 -25.45
CA GLN A 83 16.40 -9.09 -24.67
C GLN A 83 15.14 -8.90 -25.53
N PRO A 84 13.93 -9.11 -24.99
CA PRO A 84 12.70 -8.58 -25.58
C PRO A 84 12.77 -7.05 -25.62
N GLY A 85 12.40 -6.44 -26.75
CA GLY A 85 12.56 -5.00 -26.96
C GLY A 85 11.59 -4.14 -26.14
N SER A 86 12.08 -2.99 -25.67
CA SER A 86 11.26 -1.95 -25.03
C SER A 86 10.20 -1.41 -26.01
N GLN A 87 8.92 -1.55 -25.70
CA GLN A 87 7.88 -0.81 -26.42
C GLN A 87 7.97 0.69 -26.09
N PRO A 88 7.98 1.59 -27.09
CA PRO A 88 7.60 2.98 -26.89
C PRO A 88 6.12 3.05 -26.50
N GLY A 89 5.79 3.86 -25.49
CA GLY A 89 4.39 4.18 -25.19
C GLY A 89 3.76 5.02 -26.30
N PRO A 90 2.43 4.95 -26.52
CA PRO A 90 1.77 5.73 -27.55
C PRO A 90 1.89 7.23 -27.27
N GLN A 91 2.29 8.01 -28.28
CA GLN A 91 2.24 9.47 -28.21
C GLN A 91 0.79 9.96 -28.09
N PRO A 92 0.51 11.04 -27.34
CA PRO A 92 -0.74 11.77 -27.45
C PRO A 92 -0.93 12.27 -28.89
N GLY A 93 -2.10 12.02 -29.47
CA GLY A 93 -2.46 12.53 -30.79
C GLY A 93 -2.60 14.07 -30.79
N PRO A 94 -2.46 14.74 -31.95
CA PRO A 94 -2.59 16.18 -32.05
C PRO A 94 -4.00 16.63 -31.67
N GLN A 95 -4.07 17.67 -30.83
CA GLN A 95 -5.32 18.32 -30.44
C GLN A 95 -6.00 18.94 -31.69
N PRO A 96 -7.29 18.71 -31.94
CA PRO A 96 -7.98 19.27 -33.10
C PRO A 96 -8.10 20.80 -32.98
N SER A 97 -7.80 21.49 -34.09
CA SER A 97 -7.99 22.94 -34.23
C SER A 97 -9.47 23.33 -34.16
N PRO A 98 -9.82 24.56 -33.74
CA PRO A 98 -11.20 25.02 -33.73
C PRO A 98 -11.81 25.02 -35.14
N GLN A 99 -13.01 24.45 -35.30
CA GLN A 99 -13.77 24.59 -36.54
C GLN A 99 -14.29 26.03 -36.70
N PRO A 100 -14.21 26.63 -37.89
CA PRO A 100 -14.97 27.83 -38.22
C PRO A 100 -16.48 27.58 -38.05
N GLY A 101 -17.21 28.59 -37.55
CA GLY A 101 -18.66 28.51 -37.39
C GLY A 101 -19.40 28.45 -38.75
N PRO A 102 -20.64 27.91 -38.78
CA PRO A 102 -21.42 27.79 -40.01
C PRO A 102 -21.82 29.18 -40.54
N GLN A 103 -21.55 29.44 -41.83
CA GLN A 103 -22.15 30.58 -42.54
C GLN A 103 -23.65 30.34 -42.82
N PRO A 104 -24.46 31.41 -42.99
CA PRO A 104 -25.91 31.28 -43.11
C PRO A 104 -26.36 30.61 -44.41
N GLY A 105 -27.36 29.73 -44.32
CA GLY A 105 -28.15 29.32 -45.47
C GLY A 105 -29.10 30.44 -45.94
N PRO A 106 -29.52 30.45 -47.22
CA PRO A 106 -30.39 31.50 -47.76
C PRO A 106 -31.79 31.48 -47.13
N GLN A 107 -32.29 32.67 -46.79
CA GLN A 107 -33.57 32.92 -46.13
C GLN A 107 -34.76 32.81 -47.11
N PRO A 108 -35.78 31.97 -46.83
CA PRO A 108 -37.10 32.09 -47.46
C PRO A 108 -38.00 33.07 -46.67
N SER A 109 -38.68 33.95 -47.39
CA SER A 109 -39.72 34.86 -46.86
C SER A 109 -41.10 34.44 -47.42
N PRO A 110 -42.26 34.94 -46.95
CA PRO A 110 -43.02 34.18 -45.95
C PRO A 110 -44.52 33.97 -46.30
N GLN A 111 -45.27 33.39 -45.33
CA GLN A 111 -46.76 33.37 -45.20
C GLN A 111 -47.57 32.40 -46.10
N PRO A 112 -48.82 32.03 -45.72
CA PRO A 112 -49.33 31.79 -44.35
C PRO A 112 -50.30 30.58 -44.19
N SER A 113 -50.55 30.21 -42.92
CA SER A 113 -51.77 29.61 -42.33
C SER A 113 -52.84 28.88 -43.20
N SER A 114 -53.28 27.68 -42.76
CA SER A 114 -54.62 27.51 -42.12
C SER A 114 -55.03 26.05 -41.79
N SER A 115 -55.82 25.94 -40.73
CA SER A 115 -56.38 24.76 -40.03
C SER A 115 -57.27 23.79 -40.83
N LYS A 116 -57.06 22.46 -40.69
CA LYS A 116 -58.11 21.39 -40.75
C LYS A 116 -57.71 20.17 -39.87
N PRO A 117 -58.51 19.72 -38.88
CA PRO A 117 -58.07 18.65 -37.96
C PRO A 117 -58.39 17.21 -38.42
N ALA A 118 -59.55 16.95 -39.03
CA ALA A 118 -60.08 15.57 -39.14
C ALA A 118 -59.45 14.70 -40.25
N SER A 119 -59.06 15.29 -41.40
CA SER A 119 -58.44 14.53 -42.50
C SER A 119 -56.99 14.16 -42.17
N TYR A 120 -56.26 15.10 -41.57
CA TYR A 120 -54.86 14.93 -41.20
C TYR A 120 -54.67 13.78 -40.20
N ALA A 121 -55.56 13.63 -39.21
CA ALA A 121 -55.48 12.54 -38.22
C ALA A 121 -55.52 11.13 -38.86
N LYS A 122 -56.35 10.91 -39.90
CA LYS A 122 -56.38 9.61 -40.61
C LYS A 122 -55.13 9.36 -41.46
N GLU A 123 -54.59 10.41 -42.08
CA GLU A 123 -53.36 10.32 -42.87
C GLU A 123 -52.12 10.12 -41.96
N GLU A 124 -52.09 10.79 -40.82
CA GLU A 124 -51.11 10.64 -39.75
C GLU A 124 -51.14 9.24 -39.14
N GLN A 125 -52.32 8.69 -38.83
CA GLN A 125 -52.43 7.31 -38.35
C GLN A 125 -51.95 6.29 -39.41
N LYS A 126 -52.25 6.51 -40.70
CA LYS A 126 -51.73 5.68 -41.80
C LYS A 126 -50.22 5.85 -42.01
N ARG A 127 -49.65 7.02 -41.69
CA ARG A 127 -48.20 7.28 -41.66
C ARG A 127 -47.54 6.54 -40.50
N TYR A 128 -48.16 6.54 -39.32
CA TYR A 128 -47.69 5.84 -38.13
C TYR A 128 -47.75 4.30 -38.30
N GLU A 129 -48.83 3.77 -38.87
CA GLU A 129 -48.93 2.34 -39.24
C GLU A 129 -47.83 1.93 -40.23
N ARG A 130 -47.57 2.75 -41.26
CA ARG A 130 -46.44 2.55 -42.18
C ARG A 130 -45.08 2.59 -41.48
N GLN A 131 -44.90 3.45 -40.48
CA GLN A 131 -43.68 3.49 -39.67
C GLN A 131 -43.53 2.23 -38.80
N GLN A 132 -44.60 1.77 -38.15
CA GLN A 132 -44.58 0.51 -37.39
C GLN A 132 -44.28 -0.70 -38.31
N ALA A 133 -44.91 -0.75 -39.49
CA ALA A 133 -44.66 -1.80 -40.48
C ALA A 133 -43.20 -1.78 -40.99
N ALA A 134 -42.63 -0.59 -41.25
CA ALA A 134 -41.23 -0.44 -41.63
C ALA A 134 -40.28 -0.88 -40.50
N LEU A 135 -40.50 -0.45 -39.25
CA LEU A 135 -39.70 -0.86 -38.10
C LEU A 135 -39.75 -2.38 -37.88
N LYS A 136 -40.94 -2.99 -37.98
CA LYS A 136 -41.12 -4.45 -37.89
C LYS A 136 -40.43 -5.20 -39.03
N ALA A 137 -40.43 -4.64 -40.24
CA ALA A 137 -39.72 -5.19 -41.39
C ALA A 137 -38.19 -5.11 -41.24
N GLU A 138 -37.65 -4.00 -40.71
CA GLU A 138 -36.22 -3.89 -40.40
C GLU A 138 -35.81 -4.84 -39.25
N GLN A 139 -36.63 -4.95 -38.20
CA GLN A 139 -36.41 -5.93 -37.13
C GLN A 139 -36.33 -7.37 -37.68
N ALA A 140 -37.27 -7.75 -38.56
CA ALA A 140 -37.25 -9.08 -39.19
C ALA A 140 -36.03 -9.30 -40.13
N LYS A 141 -35.53 -8.25 -40.80
CA LYS A 141 -34.28 -8.31 -41.58
C LYS A 141 -33.06 -8.48 -40.69
N VAL A 142 -33.00 -7.78 -39.55
CA VAL A 142 -31.93 -7.92 -38.56
C VAL A 142 -31.97 -9.32 -37.95
N GLU A 143 -33.12 -9.78 -37.45
CA GLU A 143 -33.28 -11.13 -36.89
C GLU A 143 -32.88 -12.24 -37.88
N LYS A 144 -33.19 -12.07 -39.18
CA LYS A 144 -32.72 -13.00 -40.21
C LYS A 144 -31.18 -12.95 -40.37
N ARG A 145 -30.58 -11.75 -40.44
CA ARG A 145 -29.12 -11.60 -40.55
C ARG A 145 -28.40 -12.20 -39.35
N GLU A 146 -28.85 -11.92 -38.14
CA GLU A 146 -28.33 -12.53 -36.90
C GLU A 146 -28.39 -14.06 -36.97
N LYS A 147 -29.52 -14.63 -37.41
CA LYS A 147 -29.68 -16.10 -37.53
C LYS A 147 -28.80 -16.72 -38.61
N ASP A 148 -28.64 -16.07 -39.76
CA ASP A 148 -27.82 -16.57 -40.85
C ASP A 148 -26.31 -16.41 -40.54
N SER A 149 -25.88 -15.31 -39.91
CA SER A 149 -24.52 -15.16 -39.37
C SER A 149 -24.21 -16.13 -38.24
N ALA A 150 -25.12 -16.34 -37.28
CA ALA A 150 -24.93 -17.34 -36.21
C ALA A 150 -24.81 -18.77 -36.76
N ARG A 151 -25.47 -19.09 -37.89
CA ARG A 151 -25.30 -20.37 -38.60
C ARG A 151 -23.94 -20.47 -39.28
N GLU A 152 -23.45 -19.39 -39.89
CA GLU A 152 -22.11 -19.35 -40.49
C GLU A 152 -21.03 -19.52 -39.42
N GLU A 153 -21.11 -18.80 -38.30
CA GLU A 153 -20.20 -18.93 -37.17
C GLU A 153 -20.27 -20.31 -36.51
N MET A 154 -21.47 -20.88 -36.32
CA MET A 154 -21.62 -22.25 -35.81
C MET A 154 -20.98 -23.28 -36.76
N THR A 155 -21.16 -23.12 -38.07
CA THR A 155 -20.55 -23.99 -39.08
C THR A 155 -19.01 -23.87 -39.06
N LYS A 156 -18.49 -22.65 -38.98
CA LYS A 156 -17.05 -22.35 -38.85
C LYS A 156 -16.47 -22.94 -37.56
N ALA A 157 -17.16 -22.83 -36.43
CA ALA A 157 -16.74 -23.40 -35.15
C ALA A 157 -16.74 -24.94 -35.17
N LEU A 158 -17.71 -25.57 -35.84
CA LEU A 158 -17.74 -27.02 -36.05
C LEU A 158 -16.59 -27.49 -36.97
N MET A 159 -16.29 -26.74 -38.04
CA MET A 159 -15.12 -27.01 -38.89
C MET A 159 -13.81 -26.87 -38.12
N GLN A 160 -13.66 -25.81 -37.31
CA GLN A 160 -12.48 -25.61 -36.48
C GLN A 160 -12.31 -26.76 -35.47
N LYS A 161 -13.36 -27.12 -34.71
CA LYS A 161 -13.31 -28.25 -33.77
C LYS A 161 -13.00 -29.59 -34.44
N ARG A 162 -13.45 -29.78 -35.68
CA ARG A 162 -13.08 -30.96 -36.48
C ARG A 162 -11.59 -30.94 -36.83
N MET A 163 -11.04 -29.81 -37.26
CA MET A 163 -9.60 -29.68 -37.53
C MET A 163 -8.75 -29.88 -36.27
N GLU A 164 -9.20 -29.37 -35.11
CA GLU A 164 -8.57 -29.58 -33.81
C GLU A 164 -8.59 -31.06 -33.39
N ALA A 165 -9.72 -31.76 -33.57
CA ALA A 165 -9.84 -33.19 -33.29
C ALA A 165 -9.01 -34.05 -34.26
N GLU A 166 -9.02 -33.74 -35.56
CA GLU A 166 -8.19 -34.42 -36.55
C GLU A 166 -6.69 -34.14 -36.34
N HIS A 167 -6.31 -32.99 -35.78
CA HIS A 167 -4.93 -32.71 -35.36
C HIS A 167 -4.56 -33.52 -34.13
N ALA A 168 -5.42 -33.54 -33.09
CA ALA A 168 -5.21 -34.34 -31.88
C ALA A 168 -5.09 -35.85 -32.18
N GLN A 169 -5.80 -36.36 -33.18
CA GLN A 169 -5.71 -37.75 -33.65
C GLN A 169 -4.47 -38.03 -34.53
N LYS A 170 -3.76 -37.00 -35.01
CA LYS A 170 -2.55 -37.12 -35.85
C LYS A 170 -1.24 -37.03 -35.05
N LEU A 171 -1.26 -36.60 -33.79
CA LEU A 171 -0.13 -36.78 -32.88
C LEU A 171 0.05 -38.28 -32.61
N SER A 172 1.29 -38.76 -32.62
CA SER A 172 1.58 -40.11 -32.16
C SER A 172 1.39 -40.22 -30.63
N PRO A 173 1.05 -41.42 -30.10
CA PRO A 173 1.02 -41.64 -28.65
C PRO A 173 2.35 -41.28 -27.97
N ASP A 174 3.48 -41.55 -28.63
CA ASP A 174 4.82 -41.26 -28.13
C ASP A 174 5.08 -39.75 -27.97
N GLU A 175 4.58 -38.92 -28.89
CA GLU A 175 4.65 -37.45 -28.78
C GLU A 175 3.77 -36.90 -27.65
N ILE A 176 2.59 -37.52 -27.44
CA ILE A 176 1.67 -37.15 -26.35
C ILE A 176 2.30 -37.49 -24.99
N ASP A 177 2.85 -38.69 -24.83
CA ASP A 177 3.52 -39.12 -23.60
C ASP A 177 4.81 -38.32 -23.35
N MET A 178 5.60 -38.00 -24.39
CA MET A 178 6.75 -37.11 -24.27
C MET A 178 6.34 -35.71 -23.77
N MET A 179 5.23 -35.16 -24.29
CA MET A 179 4.72 -33.86 -23.85
C MET A 179 4.20 -33.93 -22.40
N ALA A 180 3.49 -35.00 -22.03
CA ALA A 180 2.99 -35.22 -20.68
C ALA A 180 4.14 -35.34 -19.66
N GLN A 181 5.19 -36.12 -19.97
CA GLN A 181 6.40 -36.22 -19.12
C GLN A 181 7.13 -34.88 -18.99
N GLN A 182 7.23 -34.10 -20.07
CA GLN A 182 7.84 -32.77 -20.05
C GLN A 182 7.02 -31.75 -19.24
N LEU A 183 5.69 -31.85 -19.22
CA LEU A 183 4.81 -31.07 -18.35
C LEU A 183 4.97 -31.49 -16.88
N GLN A 184 4.86 -32.79 -16.56
CA GLN A 184 5.09 -33.32 -15.20
C GLN A 184 6.46 -32.90 -14.63
N LYS A 185 7.51 -32.90 -15.47
CA LYS A 185 8.85 -32.43 -15.10
C LYS A 185 8.89 -30.92 -14.80
N LYS A 186 8.14 -30.10 -15.54
CA LYS A 186 8.01 -28.66 -15.27
C LYS A 186 7.19 -28.39 -14.01
N ASP A 187 6.10 -29.11 -13.79
CA ASP A 187 5.26 -28.98 -12.60
C ASP A 187 6.03 -29.40 -11.34
N ALA A 188 6.83 -30.48 -11.42
CA ALA A 188 7.73 -30.88 -10.35
C ALA A 188 8.80 -29.82 -10.04
N GLN A 189 9.37 -29.17 -11.07
CA GLN A 189 10.33 -28.07 -10.90
C GLN A 189 9.69 -26.83 -10.27
N LEU A 190 8.49 -26.43 -10.74
CA LEU A 190 7.75 -25.30 -10.18
C LEU A 190 7.33 -25.56 -8.74
N LYS A 191 6.84 -26.77 -8.43
CA LYS A 191 6.46 -27.18 -7.07
C LYS A 191 7.66 -27.23 -6.12
N ALA A 192 8.83 -27.66 -6.57
CA ALA A 192 10.05 -27.63 -5.77
C ALA A 192 10.51 -26.19 -5.48
N LEU A 193 10.39 -25.29 -6.47
CA LEU A 193 10.74 -23.87 -6.31
C LEU A 193 9.76 -23.11 -5.40
N ASP A 194 8.47 -23.38 -5.53
CA ASP A 194 7.40 -22.89 -4.65
C ASP A 194 7.62 -23.35 -3.19
N ALA A 195 7.90 -24.64 -2.98
CA ALA A 195 8.22 -25.18 -1.66
C ALA A 195 9.48 -24.54 -1.06
N PHE A 196 10.54 -24.34 -1.85
CA PHE A 196 11.75 -23.66 -1.41
C PHE A 196 11.49 -22.21 -0.96
N TYR A 197 10.75 -21.42 -1.75
CA TYR A 197 10.44 -20.04 -1.36
C TYR A 197 9.48 -19.94 -0.18
N LYS A 198 8.51 -20.86 -0.06
CA LYS A 198 7.64 -20.95 1.13
C LYS A 198 8.44 -21.27 2.40
N GLU A 199 9.36 -22.21 2.33
CA GLU A 199 10.27 -22.53 3.44
C GLU A 199 11.15 -21.33 3.80
N GLN A 200 11.71 -20.61 2.81
CA GLN A 200 12.51 -19.40 3.08
C GLN A 200 11.69 -18.27 3.71
N MET A 201 10.42 -18.08 3.31
CA MET A 201 9.52 -17.12 3.95
C MET A 201 9.18 -17.53 5.38
N ALA A 202 8.81 -18.79 5.61
CA ALA A 202 8.53 -19.32 6.95
C ALA A 202 9.76 -19.20 7.89
N GLN A 203 10.96 -19.46 7.39
CA GLN A 203 12.21 -19.26 8.13
C GLN A 203 12.53 -17.77 8.40
N LEU A 204 12.08 -16.85 7.55
CA LEU A 204 12.22 -15.40 7.78
C LEU A 204 11.21 -14.90 8.82
N GLU A 205 9.94 -15.30 8.67
CA GLU A 205 8.84 -14.97 9.59
C GLU A 205 9.11 -15.50 11.00
N LYS A 206 9.56 -16.77 11.11
CA LYS A 206 9.98 -17.38 12.38
C LYS A 206 11.10 -16.60 13.07
N ARG A 207 12.20 -16.30 12.36
CA ARG A 207 13.31 -15.52 12.93
C ARG A 207 12.94 -14.06 13.23
N ASN A 208 11.89 -13.52 12.61
CA ASN A 208 11.36 -12.21 12.92
C ASN A 208 10.54 -12.24 14.22
N SER A 209 9.62 -13.21 14.36
CA SER A 209 8.79 -13.37 15.55
C SER A 209 9.60 -13.77 16.78
N GLU A 210 10.60 -14.65 16.64
CA GLU A 210 11.57 -15.00 17.70
C GLU A 210 12.30 -13.75 18.23
N LYS A 211 12.80 -12.89 17.32
CA LYS A 211 13.44 -11.62 17.70
C LYS A 211 12.49 -10.62 18.35
N TYR A 212 11.24 -10.57 17.90
CA TYR A 212 10.22 -9.72 18.53
C TYR A 212 9.90 -10.18 19.96
N ILE A 213 9.75 -11.49 20.17
CA ILE A 213 9.52 -12.08 21.50
C ILE A 213 10.72 -11.81 22.41
N GLN A 214 11.95 -12.10 21.96
CA GLN A 214 13.17 -11.81 22.71
C GLN A 214 13.29 -10.32 23.07
N SER A 215 13.10 -9.42 22.10
CA SER A 215 13.20 -7.97 22.33
C SER A 215 12.13 -7.45 23.31
N LYS A 216 10.93 -8.03 23.27
CA LYS A 216 9.86 -7.75 24.24
C LYS A 216 10.22 -8.23 25.65
N GLU A 217 10.77 -9.44 25.78
CA GLU A 217 11.20 -10.00 27.07
C GLU A 217 12.38 -9.22 27.66
N GLU A 218 13.38 -8.87 26.84
CA GLU A 218 14.50 -8.01 27.22
C GLU A 218 14.01 -6.62 27.65
N PHE A 219 13.06 -6.01 26.93
CA PHE A 219 12.48 -4.73 27.31
C PHE A 219 11.74 -4.80 28.65
N HIS A 220 10.87 -5.79 28.86
CA HIS A 220 10.15 -5.93 30.13
C HIS A 220 11.09 -6.26 31.29
N SER A 221 12.09 -7.13 31.08
CA SER A 221 13.12 -7.46 32.06
C SER A 221 13.95 -6.23 32.44
N ALA A 222 14.39 -5.44 31.46
CA ALA A 222 15.10 -4.19 31.69
C ALA A 222 14.22 -3.14 32.38
N ALA A 223 12.94 -3.03 32.03
CA ALA A 223 11.97 -2.13 32.67
C ALA A 223 11.76 -2.50 34.14
N SER A 224 11.38 -3.74 34.45
CA SER A 224 11.17 -4.20 35.84
C SER A 224 12.45 -4.15 36.67
N LYS A 225 13.62 -4.45 36.08
CA LYS A 225 14.92 -4.26 36.75
C LYS A 225 15.20 -2.78 37.02
N THR A 226 14.80 -1.88 36.12
CA THR A 226 14.94 -0.43 36.32
C THR A 226 13.98 0.05 37.42
N GLU A 227 12.70 -0.33 37.38
CA GLU A 227 11.72 -0.02 38.42
C GLU A 227 12.15 -0.48 39.81
N ALA A 228 12.74 -1.69 39.92
CA ALA A 228 13.28 -2.21 41.18
C ALA A 228 14.48 -1.42 41.73
N ASN A 229 15.22 -0.71 40.87
CA ASN A 229 16.36 0.13 41.26
C ASN A 229 16.02 1.62 41.35
N VAL A 230 14.96 2.08 40.68
CA VAL A 230 14.45 3.46 40.77
C VAL A 230 13.78 3.64 42.13
N ARG A 231 14.50 4.29 43.04
CA ARG A 231 14.04 4.58 44.40
C ARG A 231 12.71 5.34 44.37
N SER A 232 11.62 4.66 44.73
CA SER A 232 10.27 5.24 44.75
C SER A 232 10.27 6.54 45.56
N ARG A 233 9.86 7.64 44.92
CA ARG A 233 9.78 8.95 45.57
C ARG A 233 8.68 8.89 46.63
N ASN A 234 9.04 9.20 47.88
CA ASN A 234 8.07 9.24 48.96
C ASN A 234 7.10 10.41 48.74
N MET A 235 5.88 10.10 48.30
CA MET A 235 4.81 11.07 48.03
C MET A 235 3.90 11.32 49.25
N ASN A 236 4.29 10.91 50.46
CA ASN A 236 3.47 11.13 51.64
C ASN A 236 3.37 12.64 51.93
N PRO A 237 2.16 13.18 52.16
CA PRO A 237 1.97 14.61 52.44
C PRO A 237 2.66 14.97 53.77
N VAL A 238 3.73 15.75 53.66
CA VAL A 238 4.50 16.23 54.81
C VAL A 238 3.60 17.10 55.70
N CYS A 239 3.74 16.95 57.02
CA CYS A 239 3.02 17.76 58.02
C CYS A 239 1.48 17.56 58.03
N SER A 240 0.97 16.48 57.41
CA SER A 240 -0.47 16.19 57.29
C SER A 240 -1.27 16.29 58.60
N GLY A 241 -0.70 15.85 59.73
CA GLY A 241 -1.34 16.01 61.05
C GLY A 241 -1.52 17.47 61.47
N LEU A 242 -0.48 18.30 61.32
CA LEU A 242 -0.54 19.75 61.58
C LEU A 242 -1.44 20.46 60.56
N GLN A 243 -1.46 19.99 59.30
CA GLN A 243 -2.36 20.49 58.25
C GLN A 243 -3.83 20.23 58.61
N ALA A 244 -4.17 19.06 59.16
CA ALA A 244 -5.53 18.76 59.61
C ALA A 244 -5.93 19.63 60.81
N GLN A 245 -5.02 19.80 61.79
CA GLN A 245 -5.25 20.60 62.98
C GLN A 245 -5.46 22.08 62.65
N ILE A 246 -4.60 22.69 61.81
CA ILE A 246 -4.72 24.11 61.45
C ILE A 246 -5.99 24.39 60.63
N LEU A 247 -6.40 23.46 59.75
CA LEU A 247 -7.65 23.56 58.99
C LEU A 247 -8.89 23.36 59.86
N SER A 248 -8.81 22.64 60.99
CA SER A 248 -9.89 22.69 61.99
C SER A 248 -9.90 24.03 62.69
N CYS A 249 -8.77 24.46 63.26
CA CYS A 249 -8.70 25.69 64.06
C CYS A 249 -9.28 26.91 63.31
N TYR A 250 -8.98 27.09 62.03
CA TYR A 250 -9.55 28.19 61.23
C TYR A 250 -11.04 28.03 60.88
N ARG A 251 -11.58 26.82 60.83
CA ARG A 251 -13.03 26.57 60.76
C ARG A 251 -13.71 26.98 62.07
N ASP A 252 -13.06 26.63 63.18
CA ASP A 252 -13.59 26.76 64.53
C ASP A 252 -13.42 28.19 65.09
N ASN A 253 -12.57 29.02 64.47
CA ASN A 253 -12.21 30.39 64.88
C ASN A 253 -12.16 31.36 63.67
N GLY A 254 -13.19 31.35 62.82
CA GLY A 254 -13.18 32.10 61.54
C GLY A 254 -13.09 33.63 61.67
N ASP A 255 -13.65 34.20 62.73
CA ASP A 255 -13.57 35.62 63.10
C ASP A 255 -12.28 35.93 63.90
N GLN A 256 -11.74 34.95 64.62
CA GLN A 256 -10.64 35.09 65.58
C GLN A 256 -9.38 34.32 65.18
N THR A 257 -9.07 34.32 63.86
CA THR A 257 -7.98 33.55 63.23
C THR A 257 -6.61 33.65 63.91
N LEU A 258 -6.30 34.75 64.62
CA LEU A 258 -5.08 34.92 65.40
C LEU A 258 -4.93 33.89 66.54
N ARG A 259 -6.02 33.28 67.02
CA ARG A 259 -6.00 32.15 67.98
C ARG A 259 -5.27 30.93 67.45
N CYS A 260 -5.24 30.75 66.13
CA CYS A 260 -4.53 29.67 65.46
C CYS A 260 -3.06 30.00 65.13
N SER A 261 -2.55 31.17 65.53
CA SER A 261 -1.24 31.66 65.09
C SER A 261 -0.05 30.81 65.53
N ASP A 262 -0.08 30.20 66.71
CA ASP A 262 1.00 29.29 67.15
C ASP A 262 0.97 27.94 66.42
N LEU A 263 -0.22 27.44 66.09
CA LEU A 263 -0.40 26.25 65.25
C LEU A 263 0.07 26.52 63.80
N ALA A 264 -0.15 27.74 63.30
CA ALA A 264 0.42 28.20 62.02
C ALA A 264 1.95 28.28 62.03
N LYS A 265 2.56 28.75 63.13
CA LYS A 265 4.02 28.72 63.31
C LYS A 265 4.55 27.28 63.28
N GLN A 266 3.92 26.35 63.99
CA GLN A 266 4.32 24.93 64.01
C GLN A 266 4.21 24.28 62.63
N TYR A 267 3.10 24.51 61.91
CA TYR A 267 2.92 24.01 60.54
C TYR A 267 4.00 24.55 59.58
N MET A 268 4.30 25.85 59.63
CA MET A 268 5.39 26.45 58.84
C MET A 268 6.77 25.91 59.22
N GLN A 269 7.05 25.71 60.52
CA GLN A 269 8.31 25.13 60.99
C GLN A 269 8.48 23.69 60.45
N CYS A 270 7.43 22.88 60.50
CA CYS A 270 7.42 21.54 59.93
C CYS A 270 7.69 21.54 58.42
N ILE A 271 7.01 22.41 57.65
CA ILE A 271 7.27 22.56 56.20
C ILE A 271 8.72 22.96 55.92
N ASN A 272 9.26 23.90 56.68
CA ASN A 272 10.62 24.41 56.45
C ASN A 272 11.71 23.41 56.87
N ALA A 273 11.48 22.64 57.93
CA ALA A 273 12.34 21.50 58.30
C ALA A 273 12.33 20.42 57.20
N ALA A 274 11.15 20.06 56.70
CA ALA A 274 11.01 19.08 55.62
C ALA A 274 11.66 19.54 54.31
N LYS A 275 11.48 20.81 53.92
CA LYS A 275 12.18 21.40 52.76
C LYS A 275 13.70 21.26 52.89
N LYS A 276 14.28 21.58 54.05
CA LYS A 276 15.72 21.40 54.31
C LYS A 276 16.16 19.94 54.17
N ASN A 277 15.40 19.00 54.73
CA ASN A 277 15.75 17.57 54.68
C ASN A 277 15.58 16.96 53.27
N LEU A 278 14.57 17.39 52.51
CA LEU A 278 14.31 16.90 51.14
C LEU A 278 15.35 17.42 50.14
N LEU A 279 15.76 18.69 50.24
CA LEU A 279 16.76 19.30 49.34
C LEU A 279 18.16 18.68 49.45
N VAL A 280 18.47 17.99 50.54
CA VAL A 280 19.80 17.37 50.79
C VAL A 280 19.89 15.92 50.25
N ASN A 281 18.77 15.28 49.90
CA ASN A 281 18.72 13.87 49.51
C ASN A 281 18.63 13.65 47.98
N HIS A 282 19.21 14.56 47.19
CA HIS A 282 19.30 14.48 45.73
C HIS A 282 20.75 14.64 45.25
N GLY A 283 21.57 13.61 45.57
CA GLY A 283 22.88 13.32 44.99
C GLY A 283 22.94 11.85 44.59
#